data_AF-A0A7I9VL53-F1
#
_entry.id   AF-A0A7I9VL53-F1
#
_cell.length_a   1.000
_cell.length_b   1.000
_cell.length_c   1.000
_cell.angle_alpha   90.00
_cell.angle_beta   90.00
_cell.angle_gamma   90.00
#
_symmetry.space_group_name_H-M   'P 1'
#
loop_
_entity.id
_entity.type
_entity.pdbx_description
1 polymer ?
#
loop_
_entity_poly.entity_id
_entity_poly.type
_entity_poly.pdbx_seq_one_letter_code
_entity_poly.pdbx_strand_id
1 'polypeptide(L)'
;MTAYEYFGRAERVEQLSAEIYAQLARDFAADKEVSAAFRALAEEEQQHALRIRLMRERYRTNPALFERMEWLEEDLDAVDRYVRELRDEVARGAWGTEVALVHPRLLEMEERLGLHAERMARDADPDVRGFFEALAQQDRAHHRLFAPAPAGPR
;
A
#
# COMPACT_ATOMS: atom_id res chain seq x y z
N MET A 1 -13.39 5.18 14.96
CA MET A 1 -12.23 4.26 15.02
C MET A 1 -11.13 4.76 15.97
N THR A 2 -10.48 3.87 16.74
CA THR A 2 -9.31 4.16 17.60
C THR A 2 -7.99 4.03 16.82
N ALA A 3 -6.88 4.56 17.36
CA ALA A 3 -5.55 4.42 16.75
C ALA A 3 -5.11 2.95 16.59
N TYR A 4 -5.42 2.11 17.59
CA TYR A 4 -5.12 0.68 17.53
C TYR A 4 -5.89 -0.03 16.41
N GLU A 5 -7.17 0.30 16.24
CA GLU A 5 -8.01 -0.24 15.15
C GLU A 5 -7.52 0.25 13.79
N TYR A 6 -7.22 1.55 13.67
CA TYR A 6 -6.67 2.13 12.45
C TYR A 6 -5.37 1.42 12.03
N PHE A 7 -4.37 1.37 12.90
CA PHE A 7 -3.10 0.73 12.55
C PHE A 7 -3.28 -0.77 12.29
N GLY A 8 -4.18 -1.45 13.02
CA GLY A 8 -4.49 -2.85 12.75
C GLY A 8 -5.12 -3.07 11.38
N ARG A 9 -5.83 -2.08 10.84
CA ARG A 9 -6.40 -2.11 9.49
C ARG A 9 -5.39 -1.73 8.42
N ALA A 10 -4.64 -0.67 8.62
CA ALA A 10 -3.54 -0.28 7.73
C ALA A 10 -2.52 -1.42 7.59
N GLU A 11 -2.18 -2.11 8.69
CA GLU A 11 -1.33 -3.31 8.67
C GLU A 11 -1.89 -4.40 7.74
N ARG A 12 -3.21 -4.60 7.73
CA ARG A 12 -3.86 -5.59 6.85
C ARG A 12 -3.83 -5.15 5.39
N VAL A 13 -3.95 -3.85 5.13
CA VAL A 13 -3.84 -3.31 3.76
C VAL A 13 -2.46 -3.65 3.19
N GLU A 14 -1.38 -3.35 3.90
CA GLU A 14 -0.03 -3.69 3.42
C GLU A 14 0.20 -5.20 3.28
N GLN A 15 -0.38 -6.01 4.18
CA GLN A 15 -0.33 -7.47 4.02
C GLN A 15 -1.02 -7.94 2.74
N LEU A 16 -2.16 -7.34 2.38
CA LEU A 16 -2.85 -7.68 1.15
C LEU A 16 -2.07 -7.20 -0.08
N SER A 17 -1.45 -6.02 -0.03
CA SER A 17 -0.54 -5.54 -1.08
C SER A 17 0.64 -6.50 -1.27
N ALA A 18 1.25 -6.96 -0.17
CA ALA A 18 2.30 -7.98 -0.21
C ALA A 18 1.83 -9.30 -0.84
N GLU A 19 0.60 -9.76 -0.51
CA GLU A 19 0.00 -10.95 -1.10
C GLU A 19 -0.22 -10.81 -2.61
N ILE A 20 -0.71 -9.65 -3.05
CA ILE A 20 -0.88 -9.32 -4.49
C ILE A 20 0.47 -9.44 -5.20
N TYR A 21 1.49 -8.74 -4.71
CA TYR A 21 2.82 -8.77 -5.32
C TYR A 21 3.45 -10.16 -5.30
N ALA A 22 3.30 -10.91 -4.20
CA ALA A 22 3.81 -12.27 -4.12
C ALA A 22 3.09 -13.22 -5.10
N GLN A 23 1.80 -13.03 -5.35
CA GLN A 23 1.05 -13.81 -6.34
C GLN A 23 1.47 -13.44 -7.76
N LEU A 24 1.59 -12.15 -8.08
CA LEU A 24 2.08 -11.71 -9.39
C LEU A 24 3.50 -12.21 -9.65
N ALA A 25 4.38 -12.22 -8.64
CA ALA A 25 5.70 -12.82 -8.76
C ALA A 25 5.67 -14.31 -9.17
N ARG A 26 4.64 -15.06 -8.74
CA ARG A 26 4.42 -16.46 -9.13
C ARG A 26 3.86 -16.55 -10.56
N ASP A 27 2.88 -15.72 -10.89
CA ASP A 27 2.23 -15.74 -12.21
C ASP A 27 3.21 -15.36 -13.32
N PHE A 28 4.12 -14.41 -13.04
CA PHE A 28 5.18 -13.99 -13.95
C PHE A 28 6.46 -14.84 -13.86
N ALA A 29 6.43 -16.05 -13.31
CA ALA A 29 7.65 -16.86 -13.09
C ALA A 29 8.48 -17.17 -14.35
N ALA A 30 7.88 -17.06 -15.54
CA ALA A 30 8.58 -17.19 -16.82
C ALA A 30 9.45 -15.96 -17.17
N ASP A 31 9.04 -14.77 -16.72
CA ASP A 31 9.79 -13.51 -16.84
C ASP A 31 10.55 -13.26 -15.53
N LYS A 32 11.86 -13.54 -15.52
CA LYS A 32 12.67 -13.49 -14.30
C LYS A 32 12.85 -12.08 -13.75
N GLU A 33 12.89 -11.08 -14.62
CA GLU A 33 13.08 -9.69 -14.22
C GLU A 33 11.81 -9.15 -13.56
N VAL A 34 10.66 -9.34 -14.23
CA VAL A 34 9.35 -8.93 -13.69
C VAL A 34 9.02 -9.70 -12.40
N SER A 35 9.26 -11.01 -12.38
CA SER A 35 9.06 -11.82 -11.16
C SER A 35 9.93 -11.34 -10.00
N ALA A 36 11.18 -10.96 -10.25
CA ALA A 36 12.08 -10.44 -9.21
C ALA A 36 11.61 -9.07 -8.68
N ALA A 37 11.17 -8.17 -9.56
CA ALA A 37 10.62 -6.87 -9.16
C ALA A 37 9.40 -7.03 -8.24
N PHE A 38 8.46 -7.92 -8.60
CA PHE A 38 7.30 -8.19 -7.74
C PHE A 38 7.67 -8.85 -6.40
N ARG A 39 8.73 -9.67 -6.34
CA ARG A 39 9.21 -10.21 -5.05
C ARG A 39 9.77 -9.11 -4.15
N ALA A 40 10.57 -8.20 -4.72
CA ALA A 40 11.12 -7.08 -3.97
C ALA A 40 9.99 -6.21 -3.39
N LEU A 41 8.98 -5.89 -4.19
CA LEU A 41 7.80 -5.15 -3.72
C LEU A 41 7.04 -5.90 -2.62
N ALA A 42 6.83 -7.21 -2.78
CA ALA A 42 6.19 -8.01 -1.74
C ALA A 42 6.97 -8.00 -0.40
N GLU A 43 8.30 -8.01 -0.46
CA GLU A 43 9.16 -7.91 0.72
C GLU A 43 9.10 -6.52 1.35
N GLU A 44 9.07 -5.46 0.54
CA GLU A 44 8.90 -4.08 1.01
C GLU A 44 7.55 -3.87 1.71
N GLU A 45 6.45 -4.39 1.15
CA GLU A 45 5.13 -4.31 1.80
C GLU A 45 5.05 -5.09 3.11
N GLN A 46 5.75 -6.22 3.21
CA GLN A 46 5.89 -6.91 4.49
C GLN A 46 6.62 -6.05 5.53
N GLN A 47 7.63 -5.28 5.13
CA GLN A 47 8.31 -4.34 6.02
C GLN A 47 7.39 -3.19 6.43
N HIS A 48 6.56 -2.67 5.52
CA HIS A 48 5.53 -1.67 5.84
C HIS A 48 4.55 -2.21 6.89
N ALA A 49 3.98 -3.40 6.66
CA ALA A 49 3.09 -4.06 7.61
C ALA A 49 3.72 -4.22 9.00
N LEU A 50 4.99 -4.65 9.07
CA LEU A 50 5.72 -4.79 10.33
C LEU A 50 5.91 -3.45 11.04
N ARG A 51 6.25 -2.39 10.31
CA ARG A 51 6.41 -1.04 10.89
C ARG A 51 5.08 -0.50 11.41
N ILE A 52 3.99 -0.68 10.66
CA ILE A 52 2.64 -0.32 11.13
C ILE A 52 2.26 -1.11 12.38
N ARG A 53 2.58 -2.40 12.45
CA ARG A 53 2.36 -3.20 13.67
C ARG A 53 3.12 -2.63 14.87
N LEU A 54 4.35 -2.16 14.70
CA LEU A 54 5.09 -1.50 15.77
C LEU A 54 4.40 -0.20 16.23
N MET A 55 3.84 0.58 15.30
CA MET A 55 3.05 1.78 15.62
C MET A 55 1.77 1.40 16.39
N ARG A 56 1.08 0.36 15.94
CA ARG A 56 -0.11 -0.19 16.62
C ARG A 56 0.17 -0.54 18.07
N GLU A 57 1.25 -1.26 18.35
CA GLU A 57 1.61 -1.65 19.72
C GLU A 57 2.09 -0.44 20.54
N ARG A 58 2.88 0.46 19.94
CA ARG A 58 3.36 1.68 20.60
C ARG A 58 2.22 2.59 21.05
N TYR A 59 1.19 2.75 20.23
CA TYR A 59 0.08 3.68 20.46
C TYR A 59 -1.21 2.98 20.90
N ARG A 60 -1.12 1.71 21.33
CA ARG A 60 -2.27 0.88 21.70
C ARG A 60 -3.23 1.54 22.69
N THR A 61 -2.70 2.30 23.65
CA THR A 61 -3.46 2.95 24.72
C THR A 61 -3.62 4.46 24.50
N ASN A 62 -3.25 5.00 23.34
CA ASN A 62 -3.38 6.41 23.04
C ASN A 62 -4.65 6.67 22.21
N PRO A 63 -5.75 7.12 22.82
CA PRO A 63 -7.00 7.41 22.10
C PRO A 63 -6.89 8.67 21.21
N ALA A 64 -5.98 9.59 21.55
CA ALA A 64 -5.94 10.94 20.99
C ALA A 64 -5.28 11.08 19.61
N LEU A 65 -4.59 10.04 19.13
CA LEU A 65 -3.75 10.10 17.93
C LEU A 65 -4.49 10.56 16.66
N PHE A 66 -5.78 10.26 16.57
CA PHE A 66 -6.61 10.55 15.39
C PHE A 66 -7.96 11.18 15.75
N GLU A 67 -8.12 11.76 16.94
CA GLU A 67 -9.41 12.26 17.47
C GLU A 67 -10.09 13.31 16.59
N ARG A 68 -9.38 13.92 15.63
CA ARG A 68 -9.89 15.01 14.78
C ARG A 68 -10.06 14.64 13.31
N MET A 69 -9.93 13.36 12.97
CA MET A 69 -9.94 12.90 11.59
C MET A 69 -11.25 12.17 11.27
N GLU A 70 -12.34 12.92 11.15
CA GLU A 70 -13.68 12.36 10.85
C GLU A 70 -13.71 11.56 9.53
N TRP A 71 -12.87 11.92 8.56
CA TRP A 71 -12.74 11.26 7.27
C TRP A 71 -11.94 9.95 7.31
N LEU A 72 -11.22 9.67 8.40
CA LEU A 72 -10.22 8.60 8.47
C LEU A 72 -10.81 7.22 8.24
N GLU A 73 -11.99 6.98 8.83
CA GLU A 73 -12.64 5.68 8.78
C GLU A 73 -13.14 5.37 7.37
N GLU A 74 -13.79 6.33 6.73
CA GLU A 74 -14.30 6.20 5.35
C GLU A 74 -13.18 6.02 4.32
N ASP A 75 -12.10 6.77 4.47
CA ASP A 75 -10.95 6.70 3.56
C ASP A 75 -10.24 5.35 3.67
N LEU A 76 -9.96 4.88 4.90
CA LEU A 76 -9.35 3.57 5.10
C LEU A 76 -10.29 2.41 4.70
N ASP A 77 -11.60 2.55 4.93
CA ASP A 77 -12.62 1.60 4.45
C ASP A 77 -12.55 1.44 2.93
N ALA A 78 -12.45 2.55 2.21
CA ALA A 78 -12.41 2.55 0.75
C ALA A 78 -11.14 1.88 0.24
N VAL A 79 -9.99 2.17 0.85
CA VAL A 79 -8.69 1.56 0.51
C VAL A 79 -8.69 0.05 0.81
N ASP A 80 -9.08 -0.36 2.02
CA ASP A 80 -9.13 -1.76 2.46
C ASP A 80 -10.06 -2.59 1.55
N ARG A 81 -11.24 -2.06 1.21
CA ARG A 81 -12.16 -2.72 0.27
C ARG A 81 -11.53 -2.90 -1.11
N TYR A 82 -10.96 -1.83 -1.66
CA TYR A 82 -10.35 -1.86 -2.99
C TYR A 82 -9.21 -2.87 -3.08
N VAL A 83 -8.28 -2.86 -2.11
CA VAL A 83 -7.14 -3.79 -2.12
C VAL A 83 -7.59 -5.24 -1.93
N ARG A 84 -8.63 -5.51 -1.13
CA ARG A 84 -9.23 -6.86 -1.03
C ARG A 84 -9.79 -7.34 -2.37
N GLU A 85 -10.52 -6.47 -3.07
CA GLU A 85 -11.08 -6.79 -4.38
C GLU A 85 -9.98 -7.14 -5.39
N LEU A 86 -8.92 -6.32 -5.47
CA LEU A 86 -7.77 -6.61 -6.33
C LEU A 86 -7.09 -7.94 -5.95
N ARG A 87 -6.87 -8.17 -4.65
CA ARG A 87 -6.28 -9.42 -4.16
C ARG A 87 -7.10 -10.63 -4.59
N ASP A 88 -8.43 -10.57 -4.48
CA ASP A 88 -9.31 -11.68 -4.88
C ASP A 88 -9.37 -11.86 -6.41
N GLU A 89 -9.24 -10.78 -7.19
CA GLU A 89 -9.07 -10.88 -8.64
C GLU A 89 -7.76 -11.58 -9.03
N VAL A 90 -6.65 -11.17 -8.43
CA VAL A 90 -5.32 -11.75 -8.65
C VAL A 90 -5.29 -13.21 -8.22
N ALA A 91 -5.84 -13.54 -7.05
CA ALA A 91 -5.94 -14.92 -6.56
C ALA A 91 -6.76 -15.84 -7.48
N ARG A 92 -7.72 -15.30 -8.24
CA ARG A 92 -8.51 -16.03 -9.25
C ARG A 92 -7.85 -16.06 -10.63
N GLY A 93 -6.67 -15.45 -10.80
CA GLY A 93 -5.96 -15.37 -12.07
C GLY A 93 -6.61 -14.42 -13.09
N ALA A 94 -7.44 -13.47 -12.64
CA ALA A 94 -8.22 -12.61 -13.54
C ALA A 94 -7.38 -11.59 -14.33
N TRP A 95 -6.10 -11.47 -14.02
CA TRP A 95 -5.22 -10.44 -14.60
C TRP A 95 -4.31 -10.99 -15.71
N GLY A 96 -4.21 -12.32 -15.85
CA GLY A 96 -3.31 -12.96 -16.80
C GLY A 96 -1.83 -12.73 -16.47
N THR A 97 -0.98 -12.89 -17.47
CA THR A 97 0.50 -12.80 -17.34
C THR A 97 1.11 -11.77 -18.31
N GLU A 98 0.29 -10.86 -18.82
CA GLU A 98 0.74 -9.76 -19.66
C GLU A 98 0.91 -8.51 -18.81
N VAL A 99 2.13 -7.97 -18.74
CA VAL A 99 2.44 -6.76 -17.95
C VAL A 99 1.50 -5.61 -18.33
N ALA A 100 1.18 -5.45 -19.62
CA ALA A 100 0.31 -4.38 -20.11
C ALA A 100 -1.11 -4.42 -19.51
N LEU A 101 -1.60 -5.59 -19.08
CA LEU A 101 -2.93 -5.73 -18.46
C LEU A 101 -2.88 -5.49 -16.94
N VAL A 102 -1.79 -5.88 -16.30
CA VAL A 102 -1.58 -5.77 -14.85
C VAL A 102 -1.21 -4.34 -14.44
N HIS A 103 -0.37 -3.71 -15.25
CA HIS A 103 0.30 -2.46 -14.91
C HIS A 103 -0.65 -1.28 -14.59
N PRO A 104 -1.73 -1.01 -15.36
CA PRO A 104 -2.65 0.09 -15.02
C PRO A 104 -3.36 -0.12 -13.68
N ARG A 105 -3.66 -1.37 -13.31
CA ARG A 105 -4.33 -1.72 -12.05
C ARG A 105 -3.39 -1.54 -10.86
N LEU A 106 -2.14 -1.95 -11.00
CA LEU A 106 -1.11 -1.70 -9.98
C LEU A 106 -0.86 -0.21 -9.80
N LEU A 107 -0.79 0.55 -10.90
CA LEU A 107 -0.61 2.00 -10.83
C LEU A 107 -1.75 2.67 -10.03
N GLU A 108 -3.00 2.28 -10.28
CA GLU A 108 -4.15 2.79 -9.53
C GLU A 108 -4.11 2.37 -8.04
N MET A 109 -3.68 1.14 -7.74
CA MET A 109 -3.49 0.68 -6.37
C MET A 109 -2.46 1.51 -5.63
N GLU A 110 -1.28 1.68 -6.22
CA GLU A 110 -0.19 2.47 -5.64
C GLU A 110 -0.57 3.94 -5.46
N GLU A 111 -1.30 4.52 -6.41
CA GLU A 111 -1.82 5.88 -6.28
C GLU A 111 -2.76 6.02 -5.09
N ARG A 112 -3.70 5.08 -4.91
CA ARG A 112 -4.65 5.12 -3.78
C ARG A 112 -3.96 4.94 -2.42
N LEU A 113 -3.01 4.01 -2.33
CA LEU A 113 -2.21 3.78 -1.11
C LEU A 113 -1.37 5.01 -0.77
N GLY A 114 -0.63 5.55 -1.75
CA GLY A 114 0.18 6.74 -1.57
C GLY A 114 -0.65 7.96 -1.17
N LEU A 115 -1.82 8.19 -1.79
CA LEU A 115 -2.72 9.27 -1.42
C LEU A 115 -3.26 9.12 0.01
N HIS A 116 -3.55 7.91 0.46
CA HIS A 116 -3.94 7.64 1.85
C HIS A 116 -2.81 8.05 2.82
N ALA A 117 -1.59 7.55 2.58
CA ALA A 117 -0.44 7.88 3.41
C ALA A 117 -0.11 9.38 3.41
N GLU A 118 -0.25 10.08 2.28
CA GLU A 118 -0.07 11.53 2.19
C GLU A 118 -1.10 12.32 3.01
N ARG A 119 -2.37 11.93 2.96
CA ARG A 119 -3.42 12.55 3.78
C ARG A 119 -3.13 12.35 5.26
N MET A 120 -2.69 11.15 5.64
CA MET A 120 -2.26 10.85 7.01
C MET A 120 -1.08 11.71 7.43
N ALA A 121 -0.05 11.85 6.59
CA ALA A 121 1.08 12.73 6.87
C ALA A 121 0.65 14.17 7.14
N ARG A 122 -0.29 14.69 6.36
CA ARG A 122 -0.78 16.07 6.50
C ARG A 122 -1.54 16.31 7.80
N ASP A 123 -2.46 15.40 8.13
CA ASP A 123 -3.51 15.67 9.12
C ASP A 123 -3.33 14.91 10.45
N ALA A 124 -2.44 13.90 10.50
CA ALA A 124 -2.19 13.14 11.72
C ALA A 124 -1.43 13.94 12.79
N ASP A 125 -1.49 13.41 14.01
CA ASP A 125 -0.73 13.90 15.15
C ASP A 125 0.78 14.00 14.83
N PRO A 126 1.47 15.07 15.25
CA PRO A 126 2.90 15.23 15.04
C PRO A 126 3.76 14.02 15.43
N ASP A 127 3.36 13.25 16.45
CA ASP A 127 4.08 12.06 16.93
C ASP A 127 4.12 10.91 15.90
N VAL A 128 3.23 10.92 14.91
CA VAL A 128 3.15 9.90 13.85
C VAL A 128 3.26 10.45 12.44
N ARG A 129 3.21 11.78 12.27
CA ARG A 129 3.38 12.43 10.97
C ARG A 129 4.60 11.93 10.20
N GLY A 130 5.78 11.95 10.83
CA GLY A 130 7.02 11.55 10.16
C GLY A 130 7.03 10.09 9.71
N PHE A 131 6.27 9.22 10.39
CA PHE A 131 6.07 7.84 9.95
C PHE A 131 5.29 7.78 8.63
N PHE A 132 4.16 8.50 8.53
CA PHE A 132 3.35 8.53 7.31
C PHE A 132 4.03 9.28 6.16
N GLU A 133 4.83 10.31 6.43
CA GLU A 133 5.64 10.99 5.42
C GLU A 133 6.64 10.03 4.77
N ALA A 134 7.30 9.20 5.58
CA ALA A 134 8.22 8.18 5.11
C ALA A 134 7.50 7.08 4.31
N LEU A 135 6.36 6.60 4.81
CA LEU A 135 5.55 5.59 4.11
C LEU A 135 5.10 6.12 2.73
N ALA A 136 4.48 7.31 2.69
CA ALA A 136 4.07 7.96 1.45
C ALA A 136 5.24 8.17 0.46
N GLN A 137 6.45 8.42 0.96
CA GLN A 137 7.63 8.54 0.09
C GLN A 137 8.02 7.21 -0.55
N GLN A 138 7.87 6.09 0.17
CA GLN A 138 8.15 4.75 -0.33
C GLN A 138 7.09 4.32 -1.34
N ASP A 139 5.80 4.53 -1.06
CA ASP A 139 4.70 4.20 -1.98
C ASP A 139 4.82 4.99 -3.30
N ARG A 140 5.19 6.28 -3.22
CA ARG A 140 5.52 7.07 -4.43
C ARG A 140 6.71 6.51 -5.22
N ALA A 141 7.64 5.81 -4.58
CA ALA A 141 8.72 5.14 -5.28
C ALA A 141 8.19 3.92 -6.04
N HIS A 142 7.28 3.14 -5.44
CA HIS A 142 6.60 2.03 -6.10
C HIS A 142 5.79 2.48 -7.31
N HIS A 143 4.96 3.51 -7.13
CA HIS A 143 4.21 4.12 -8.22
C HIS A 143 5.13 4.52 -9.39
N ARG A 144 6.34 5.04 -9.11
CA ARG A 144 7.30 5.43 -10.15
C ARG A 144 7.92 4.24 -10.90
N LEU A 145 7.93 3.03 -10.33
CA LEU A 145 8.33 1.83 -11.06
C LEU A 145 7.32 1.46 -12.15
N PHE A 146 6.05 1.85 -11.95
CA PHE A 146 4.94 1.63 -12.88
C PHE A 146 4.54 2.91 -13.63
N ALA A 147 5.19 4.05 -13.40
CA ALA A 147 4.90 5.23 -14.19
C ALA A 147 5.65 5.13 -15.52
N PRO A 148 5.03 5.49 -16.67
CA PRO A 148 5.79 5.65 -17.89
C PRO A 148 6.92 6.64 -17.65
N ALA A 149 8.12 6.31 -18.13
CA ALA A 149 9.28 7.19 -17.99
C ALA A 149 8.90 8.61 -18.44
N PRO A 150 9.26 9.67 -17.69
CA PRO A 150 8.96 11.02 -18.11
C PRO A 150 9.53 11.21 -19.51
N ALA A 151 8.66 11.60 -20.46
CA ALA A 151 9.08 11.88 -21.81
C ALA A 151 10.24 12.88 -21.72
N GLY A 152 11.45 12.44 -22.10
CA GLY A 152 12.62 13.31 -22.11
C GLY A 152 12.33 14.58 -22.91
N PRO A 153 12.98 15.71 -22.59
CA PRO A 153 12.80 16.92 -23.36
C PRO A 153 13.09 16.63 -24.83
N ARG A 154 12.09 16.88 -25.69
CA ARG A 154 12.24 16.84 -27.15
C ARG A 154 13.08 18.02 -27.63
#